data_AF-A0A958EM27-F1
#
_entry.id   AF-A0A958EM27-F1
#
_cell.length_a   1.000
_cell.length_b   1.000
_cell.length_c   1.000
_cell.angle_alpha   90.00
_cell.angle_beta   90.00
_cell.angle_gamma   90.00
#
_symmetry.space_group_name_H-M   'P 1'
#
loop_
_entity.id
_entity.type
_entity.pdbx_description
1 polymer ?
#
loop_
_entity_poly.entity_id
_entity_poly.type
_entity_poly.pdbx_seq_one_letter_code
_entity_poly.pdbx_strand_id
1 'polypeptide(L)'
;YINLGSTQDIDPTRLIGMINKQLRRRDLPIGKIEILKKFSFFEIADVSESDVQRAFNKLQVAGIPVVVELSNPDPKSKPDFRGRERSGRQKKRKNFHR
;
A
#
# COMPACT_ATOMS: atom_id res chain seq x y z
N TYR A 1 0.66 6.95 3.64
CA TYR A 1 0.83 5.51 3.89
C TYR A 1 0.96 4.73 2.57
N ILE A 2 1.49 3.52 2.66
CA ILE A 2 1.57 2.52 1.58
C ILE A 2 0.90 1.22 2.03
N ASN A 3 0.20 0.52 1.13
CA ASN A 3 -0.51 -0.74 1.39
C ASN A 3 0.39 -1.99 1.46
N LEU A 4 1.62 -1.83 1.95
CA LEU A 4 2.56 -2.91 2.18
C LEU A 4 3.10 -2.81 3.61
N GLY A 5 3.27 -3.95 4.26
CA GLY A 5 3.82 -4.02 5.60
C GLY A 5 4.65 -5.28 5.82
N SER A 6 4.87 -5.64 7.07
CA SER A 6 5.71 -6.79 7.42
C SER A 6 5.20 -8.13 6.85
N THR A 7 3.90 -8.26 6.57
CA THR A 7 3.33 -9.45 5.91
C THR A 7 3.76 -9.60 4.45
N GLN A 8 4.30 -8.55 3.83
CA GLN A 8 4.90 -8.56 2.49
C GLN A 8 6.43 -8.50 2.56
N ASP A 9 7.02 -8.81 3.73
CA ASP A 9 8.46 -8.77 3.95
C ASP A 9 9.05 -7.36 3.67
N ILE A 10 8.28 -6.32 4.04
CA ILE A 10 8.73 -4.93 4.03
C ILE A 10 9.35 -4.59 5.37
N ASP A 11 10.63 -4.22 5.32
CA ASP A 11 11.40 -3.57 6.39
C ASP A 11 11.81 -2.14 5.95
N PRO A 12 12.37 -1.30 6.85
CA PRO A 12 12.70 0.09 6.52
C PRO A 12 13.69 0.19 5.36
N THR A 13 14.67 -0.70 5.28
CA THR A 13 15.69 -0.72 4.23
C THR A 13 15.06 -1.01 2.88
N ARG A 14 14.19 -2.03 2.82
CA ARG A 14 13.47 -2.38 1.58
C ARG A 14 12.52 -1.28 1.14
N LEU A 15 11.81 -0.66 2.08
CA LEU A 15 10.91 0.46 1.78
C LEU A 15 11.69 1.67 1.20
N ILE A 16 12.79 2.06 1.84
CA ILE A 16 13.68 3.14 1.35
C ILE A 16 14.20 2.81 -0.04
N GLY A 17 14.70 1.59 -0.27
CA GLY A 17 15.17 1.15 -1.57
C GLY A 17 14.10 1.22 -2.65
N MET A 18 12.85 0.87 -2.32
CA MET A 18 11.70 1.00 -3.23
C MET A 18 11.37 2.46 -3.55
N ILE A 19 11.34 3.33 -2.53
CA ILE A 19 11.07 4.77 -2.69
C ILE A 19 12.11 5.40 -3.60
N ASN A 20 13.40 5.20 -3.32
CA ASN A 20 14.49 5.75 -4.11
C ASN A 20 14.45 5.25 -5.56
N LYS A 21 14.13 3.96 -5.75
CA LYS A 21 14.00 3.37 -7.09
C LYS A 21 12.84 3.98 -7.88
N GLN A 22 11.67 4.17 -7.27
CA GLN A 22 10.51 4.70 -8.00
C GLN A 22 10.58 6.19 -8.25
N LEU A 23 11.06 6.96 -7.28
CA LEU A 23 11.23 8.41 -7.45
C LEU A 23 12.49 8.76 -8.25
N ARG A 24 13.33 7.76 -8.60
CA ARG A 24 14.60 7.92 -9.33
C ARG A 24 15.52 8.96 -8.69
N ARG A 25 15.48 9.08 -7.36
CA ARG A 25 16.30 9.99 -6.56
C ARG A 25 17.00 9.17 -5.48
N ARG A 26 18.31 9.35 -5.36
CA ARG A 26 19.14 8.60 -4.41
C ARG A 26 19.26 9.30 -3.05
N ASP A 27 19.13 10.62 -3.06
CA ASP A 27 19.39 11.47 -1.89
C ASP A 27 18.10 12.09 -1.35
N LEU A 28 16.99 11.34 -1.41
CA LEU A 28 15.72 11.81 -0.85
C LEU A 28 15.78 11.78 0.67
N PRO A 29 15.50 12.90 1.36
CA PRO A 29 15.36 12.90 2.80
C PRO A 29 14.08 12.14 3.18
N ILE A 30 14.27 10.97 3.78
CA ILE A 30 13.20 10.14 4.33
C ILE A 30 13.23 10.30 5.84
N GLY A 31 12.10 10.73 6.40
CA GLY A 31 11.92 10.97 7.84
C GLY A 31 11.51 9.70 8.57
N LYS A 32 10.54 9.82 9.49
CA LYS A 32 10.08 8.68 10.27
C LYS A 32 9.44 7.61 9.37
N ILE A 33 9.79 6.35 9.61
CA ILE A 33 9.15 5.18 9.01
C ILE A 33 8.50 4.35 10.12
N GLU A 34 7.25 3.96 9.90
CA GLU A 34 6.51 3.08 10.80
C GLU A 34 5.90 1.93 10.00
N ILE A 35 6.31 0.71 10.29
CA ILE A 35 5.87 -0.49 9.56
C ILE A 35 4.86 -1.24 10.43
N LEU A 36 3.65 -1.37 9.90
CA LEU A 36 2.60 -2.21 10.46
C LEU A 36 2.51 -3.54 9.70
N LYS A 37 1.58 -4.40 10.11
CA LYS A 37 1.41 -5.73 9.49
C LYS A 37 1.08 -5.66 8.00
N LYS A 38 0.17 -4.77 7.60
CA LYS A 38 -0.36 -4.66 6.23
C LYS A 38 -0.11 -3.30 5.57
N PHE A 39 0.39 -2.34 6.33
CA PHE A 39 0.57 -0.95 5.91
C PHE A 39 1.88 -0.44 6.46
N SER A 40 2.44 0.56 5.80
CA SER A 40 3.56 1.32 6.34
C SER A 40 3.29 2.81 6.18
N PHE A 41 3.76 3.59 7.14
CA PHE A 41 3.78 5.03 7.12
C PHE A 41 5.22 5.47 6.96
N PHE A 42 5.42 6.54 6.20
CA PHE A 42 6.74 7.11 5.97
C PHE A 42 6.59 8.60 5.70
N GLU A 43 7.58 9.38 6.10
CA GLU A 43 7.68 10.80 5.83
C GLU A 43 8.75 11.04 4.76
N ILE A 44 8.50 11.96 3.84
CA ILE A 44 9.47 12.41 2.85
C ILE A 44 9.43 13.93 2.74
N ALA A 45 10.60 14.53 2.53
CA ALA A 45 10.72 15.94 2.18
C ALA A 45 10.93 16.10 0.66
N ASP A 46 10.74 17.32 0.15
CA ASP A 46 11.12 17.73 -1.21
C ASP A 46 10.45 16.96 -2.37
N VAL A 47 9.33 16.29 -2.10
CA VAL A 47 8.53 15.56 -3.11
C VAL A 47 7.05 15.79 -2.82
N SER A 48 6.29 16.08 -3.86
CA SER A 48 4.84 16.21 -3.76
C SER A 48 4.16 14.84 -3.70
N GLU A 49 3.03 14.74 -2.99
CA GLU A 49 2.25 13.50 -2.90
C GLU A 49 1.85 12.94 -4.27
N SER A 50 1.52 13.82 -5.22
CA SER A 50 1.12 13.45 -6.57
C SER A 50 2.27 12.84 -7.37
N ASP A 51 3.51 13.30 -7.16
CA ASP A 51 4.70 12.67 -7.74
C ASP A 51 4.92 11.27 -7.18
N VAL A 52 4.75 11.07 -5.88
CA VAL A 52 4.84 9.75 -5.25
C VAL A 52 3.77 8.82 -5.81
N GLN A 53 2.50 9.24 -5.80
CA GLN A 53 1.40 8.43 -6.33
C GLN A 53 1.64 8.02 -7.78
N ARG A 54 2.13 8.94 -8.61
CA ARG A 54 2.48 8.66 -10.00
C ARG A 54 3.65 7.69 -10.13
N ALA A 55 4.69 7.84 -9.30
CA ALA A 55 5.87 6.98 -9.33
C ALA A 55 5.57 5.55 -8.89
N PHE A 56 4.60 5.37 -7.98
CA PHE A 56 4.17 4.06 -7.51
C PHE A 56 3.02 3.46 -8.33
N ASN A 57 2.49 4.20 -9.30
CA ASN A 57 1.42 3.72 -10.17
C ASN A 57 1.89 2.48 -10.95
N LYS A 58 1.04 1.44 -11.00
CA LYS A 58 1.29 0.14 -11.65
C LYS A 58 2.40 -0.72 -11.03
N LEU A 59 2.99 -0.31 -9.90
CA LEU A 59 3.92 -1.18 -9.18
C LEU A 59 3.16 -2.36 -8.55
N GLN A 60 3.75 -3.56 -8.64
CA GLN A 60 3.26 -4.74 -7.96
C GLN A 60 4.36 -5.35 -7.10
N VAL A 61 4.01 -5.73 -5.88
CA VAL A 61 4.90 -6.43 -4.95
C VAL A 61 4.19 -7.71 -4.51
N ALA A 62 4.84 -8.86 -4.69
CA ALA A 62 4.26 -10.17 -4.38
C ALA A 62 2.86 -10.39 -5.03
N GLY A 63 2.64 -9.86 -6.23
CA GLY A 63 1.35 -9.92 -6.94
C GLY A 63 0.27 -8.97 -6.44
N ILE A 64 0.58 -8.10 -5.47
CA ILE A 64 -0.34 -7.10 -4.91
C ILE A 64 -0.04 -5.74 -5.56
N PRO A 65 -1.05 -5.06 -6.14
CA PRO A 65 -0.90 -3.68 -6.60
C PRO A 65 -0.56 -2.76 -5.44
N VAL A 66 0.50 -1.98 -5.61
CA VAL A 66 0.94 -1.02 -4.60
C VAL A 66 0.11 0.25 -4.73
N VAL A 67 -0.37 0.72 -3.58
CA VAL A 67 -1.15 1.95 -3.43
C VAL A 67 -0.46 2.82 -2.39
N VAL A 68 -0.26 4.09 -2.73
CA VAL A 68 0.29 5.12 -1.84
C VAL A 68 -0.72 6.25 -1.74
N GLU A 69 -1.06 6.66 -0.53
CA GLU A 69 -2.04 7.72 -0.25
C GLU A 69 -1.59 8.57 0.93
N LEU A 70 -2.10 9.81 1.03
CA LEU A 70 -1.86 10.64 2.21
C LEU A 70 -2.45 9.96 3.44
N SER A 71 -1.65 9.81 4.48
CA SER A 71 -2.11 9.25 5.75
C SER A 71 -2.65 10.34 6.66
N ASN A 72 -3.81 10.10 7.25
CA ASN A 72 -4.15 10.76 8.50
C ASN A 72 -3.32 10.10 9.62
N PRO A 73 -2.54 10.87 10.39
CA PRO A 73 -1.67 10.34 11.43
C PRO A 73 -2.43 9.84 12.68
N ASP A 74 -3.76 9.86 12.67
CA ASP A 74 -4.56 9.46 13.82
C ASP A 74 -4.58 7.92 13.96
N PRO A 75 -3.84 7.33 14.93
CA PRO A 75 -3.71 5.88 15.05
C PRO A 75 -4.99 5.21 15.57
N LYS A 76 -5.96 5.99 16.06
CA LYS A 76 -7.25 5.50 16.58
C LYS A 76 -8.31 5.39 15.49
N SER A 77 -8.09 6.04 14.35
CA SER A 77 -8.93 5.90 13.18
C SER A 77 -8.56 4.58 12.50
N LYS A 78 -9.32 3.51 12.81
CA LYS A 78 -9.27 2.28 12.01
C LYS A 78 -9.37 2.70 10.55
N PRO A 79 -8.41 2.33 9.67
CA PRO A 79 -8.55 2.69 8.27
C PRO A 79 -9.87 2.08 7.80
N ASP A 80 -10.74 2.90 7.23
CA ASP A 80 -12.02 2.49 6.66
C ASP A 80 -11.71 1.61 5.44
N PHE A 81 -11.32 0.37 5.70
CA PHE A 81 -11.23 -0.68 4.70
C PHE A 81 -12.66 -1.02 4.29
N ARG A 82 -13.26 -0.15 3.49
CA ARG A 82 -14.24 -0.56 2.48
C ARG A 82 -13.51 -1.39 1.45
N GLY A 83 -13.02 -2.55 1.91
CA GLY A 83 -12.66 -3.67 1.07
C GLY A 83 -13.90 -3.99 0.28
N ARG A 84 -13.88 -3.53 -0.97
CA ARG A 84 -14.80 -3.91 -2.03
C ARG A 84 -14.82 -5.43 -2.04
N GLU A 85 -15.80 -5.98 -1.34
CA GLU A 85 -16.15 -7.39 -1.35
C GLU A 85 -16.36 -7.72 -2.82
N ARG A 86 -15.37 -8.40 -3.42
CA ARG A 86 -15.51 -8.96 -4.75
C ARG A 86 -16.56 -10.05 -4.64
N SER A 87 -17.82 -9.63 -4.81
CA SER A 87 -18.96 -10.45 -5.19
C SER A 87 -18.57 -11.25 -6.42
N GLY A 88 -18.17 -12.50 -6.21
CA GLY A 88 -17.58 -13.28 -7.29
C GLY A 88 -17.15 -14.68 -6.88
N ARG A 89 -17.98 -15.42 -6.15
CA ARG A 89 -17.79 -16.88 -6.06
C ARG A 89 -19.12 -17.63 -5.95
N GLN A 90 -19.72 -17.84 -7.12
CA GLN A 90 -20.29 -19.11 -7.58
C GLN A 90 -20.63 -20.15 -6.50
N LYS A 91 -21.93 -20.45 -6.35
CA LYS A 91 -22.37 -21.84 -6.12
C LYS A 91 -23.70 -22.11 -6.82
N LYS A 92 -23.58 -22.69 -8.02
CA LYS A 92 -24.65 -23.45 -8.70
C LYS A 92 -25.15 -24.58 -7.79
N ARG A 93 -26.37 -25.05 -8.13
CA ARG A 93 -27.10 -26.28 -7.73
C ARG A 93 -28.10 -26.02 -6.58
N LYS A 94 -29.40 -26.31 -6.72
CA LYS A 94 -29.99 -27.56 -7.24
C LYS A 94 -31.37 -27.33 -7.89
N ASN A 95 -31.65 -28.11 -8.94
CA ASN A 95 -33.00 -28.47 -9.38
C ASN A 95 -33.82 -29.00 -8.20
N PHE A 96 -35.09 -28.62 -8.14
CA PHE A 96 -36.15 -29.51 -7.64
C PHE A 96 -37.21 -29.63 -8.74
N HIS A 97 -37.53 -30.89 -9.04
CA HIS A 97 -38.56 -31.29 -9.98
C HIS A 97 -39.94 -30.93 -9.43
N ARG A 98 -40.86 -30.69 -10.37
CA ARG A 98 -42.30 -30.57 -10.18
C ARG A 98 -42.91 -31.93 -9.83
#